data_AF-A0A2E6MQN6-F1
#
_entry.id   AF-A0A2E6MQN6-F1
#
_cell.length_a   1.000
_cell.length_b   1.000
_cell.length_c   1.000
_cell.angle_alpha   90.00
_cell.angle_beta   90.00
_cell.angle_gamma   90.00
#
_symmetry.space_group_name_H-M   'P 1'
#
loop_
_entity.id
_entity.type
_entity.pdbx_description
1 polymer ?
#
loop_
_entity_poly.entity_id
_entity_poly.type
_entity_poly.pdbx_seq_one_letter_code
_entity_poly.pdbx_strand_id
1 'polypeptide(L)' 'MEILWVLYLTVCGNFNCMTQEVQRFENQAKCVASQAMHEMIPVDGNFKKVSYRCRPKDSIDV' A
#
# COMPACT_ATOMS: atom_id res chain seq x y z
N MET A 1 -19.53 1.74 13.56
CA MET A 1 -18.09 2.00 13.37
C MET A 1 -17.81 1.98 11.88
N GLU A 2 -17.21 3.02 11.34
CA GLU A 2 -16.75 3.02 9.95
C GLU A 2 -15.38 2.36 9.85
N ILE A 3 -15.20 1.50 8.84
CA ILE A 3 -13.92 0.83 8.58
C ILE A 3 -13.01 1.82 7.86
N LEU A 4 -11.90 2.19 8.48
CA LEU A 4 -10.88 2.99 7.82
C LEU A 4 -10.04 2.10 6.90
N TRP A 5 -9.92 2.48 5.64
CA TRP A 5 -9.09 1.81 4.65
C TRP A 5 -7.77 2.54 4.48
N VAL A 6 -6.68 1.80 4.36
CA VAL A 6 -5.33 2.35 4.27
C VAL A 6 -4.63 1.74 3.09
N LEU A 7 -4.00 2.60 2.29
CA LEU A 7 -3.07 2.18 1.25
C LEU A 7 -1.70 2.00 1.90
N TYR A 8 -1.22 0.78 1.94
CA TYR A 8 0.12 0.45 2.39
C TYR A 8 1.05 0.30 1.20
N LEU A 9 2.27 0.82 1.34
CA LEU A 9 3.39 0.56 0.44
C LEU A 9 4.36 -0.39 1.14
N THR A 10 4.66 -1.51 0.51
CA THR A 10 5.75 -2.40 0.91
C THR A 10 6.84 -2.38 -0.15
N VAL A 11 8.06 -2.06 0.28
CA VAL A 11 9.27 -2.12 -0.55
C VAL A 11 10.23 -3.16 0.02
N CYS A 12 10.81 -3.99 -0.83
CA CYS A 12 11.80 -4.99 -0.44
C CYS A 12 13.12 -4.73 -1.16
N GLY A 13 14.19 -4.56 -0.38
CA GLY A 13 15.56 -4.51 -0.86
C GLY A 13 16.21 -5.91 -0.86
N ASN A 14 17.53 -5.93 -0.72
CA ASN A 14 18.28 -7.19 -0.68
C ASN A 14 18.09 -7.99 0.61
N PHE A 15 17.92 -7.30 1.74
CA PHE A 15 18.00 -7.92 3.07
C PHE A 15 16.72 -7.80 3.89
N ASN A 16 15.84 -6.86 3.55
CA ASN A 16 14.65 -6.55 4.32
C ASN A 16 13.52 -5.98 3.46
N CYS A 17 12.31 -6.07 4.01
CA CYS A 17 11.13 -5.38 3.51
C CYS A 17 10.66 -4.35 4.54
N MET A 18 10.19 -3.21 4.07
CA MET A 18 9.63 -2.14 4.89
C MET A 18 8.23 -1.85 4.39
N THR A 19 7.27 -1.73 5.32
CA THR A 19 5.88 -1.37 5.02
C THR A 19 5.55 -0.04 5.68
N GLN A 20 4.89 0.85 4.94
CA GLN A 20 4.44 2.15 5.43
C GLN A 20 3.00 2.44 5.04
N GLU A 21 2.31 3.27 5.82
CA GLU A 21 1.04 3.87 5.42
C GLU A 21 1.31 5.01 4.44
N VAL A 22 0.66 4.98 3.27
CA VAL A 22 0.75 6.05 2.26
C VAL A 22 -0.41 7.02 2.41
N GLN A 23 -1.63 6.49 2.54
CA GLN A 23 -2.85 7.30 2.59
C GLN A 23 -3.98 6.53 3.29
N ARG A 24 -4.90 7.27 3.92
CA ARG A 24 -6.08 6.75 4.61
C ARG A 24 -7.36 7.21 3.90
N PHE A 25 -8.40 6.38 3.94
CA PHE A 25 -9.66 6.58 3.25
C PHE A 25 -10.81 6.05 4.10
N GLU A 26 -11.95 6.73 4.05
CA GLU A 26 -13.20 6.26 4.66
C GLU A 26 -13.93 5.23 3.77
N ASN A 27 -13.45 5.01 2.55
CA ASN A 27 -14.11 4.16 1.56
C ASN A 27 -13.09 3.28 0.80
N GLN A 28 -13.36 1.98 0.75
CA GLN A 28 -12.56 0.98 0.03
C GLN A 28 -12.31 1.36 -1.43
N ALA A 29 -13.35 1.80 -2.16
CA ALA A 29 -13.26 2.10 -3.58
C ALA A 29 -12.27 3.23 -3.86
N LYS A 30 -12.22 4.26 -3.01
CA LYS A 30 -11.22 5.35 -3.12
C LYS A 30 -9.79 4.83 -2.89
N CYS A 31 -9.63 3.94 -1.92
CA CYS A 31 -8.35 3.32 -1.61
C CYS A 31 -7.84 2.41 -2.74
N VAL A 32 -8.72 1.59 -3.33
CA VAL A 32 -8.39 0.75 -4.50
C VAL A 32 -8.09 1.59 -5.74
N ALA A 33 -8.85 2.66 -5.98
CA ALA A 33 -8.55 3.60 -7.07
C ALA A 33 -7.17 4.26 -6.90
N SER A 34 -6.83 4.69 -5.67
CA SER A 34 -5.50 5.22 -5.37
C SER A 34 -4.40 4.16 -5.54
N GLN A 35 -4.64 2.91 -5.14
CA GLN A 35 -3.71 1.80 -5.37
C GLN A 35 -3.37 1.66 -6.86
N ALA A 36 -4.40 1.60 -7.74
CA ALA A 36 -4.18 1.48 -9.18
C ALA A 36 -3.36 2.64 -9.76
N MET A 37 -3.60 3.87 -9.30
CA MET A 37 -2.82 5.03 -9.72
C MET A 37 -1.34 4.94 -9.29
N HIS A 38 -1.06 4.44 -8.08
CA HIS A 38 0.31 4.25 -7.60
C HIS A 38 1.04 3.12 -8.31
N GLU A 39 0.34 2.03 -8.65
CA GLU A 39 0.88 0.90 -9.41
C GLU A 39 1.26 1.27 -10.86
N MET A 40 0.73 2.37 -11.39
CA MET A 40 1.13 2.91 -12.70
C MET A 40 2.44 3.71 -12.64
N ILE A 41 2.89 4.11 -11.46
CA ILE A 41 4.12 4.89 -11.30
C ILE A 41 5.31 3.93 -11.47
N PRO A 42 6.27 4.24 -12.37
CA PRO A 42 7.49 3.46 -12.48
C PRO A 42 8.22 3.39 -11.14
N VAL A 43 8.78 2.24 -10.83
CA VAL A 43 9.58 2.06 -9.62
C VAL A 43 10.77 3.01 -9.65
N ASP A 44 10.92 3.81 -8.59
CA ASP A 44 12.07 4.69 -8.39
C ASP A 44 13.05 4.04 -7.40
N GLY A 45 14.26 3.71 -7.87
CA GLY A 45 15.31 3.08 -7.08
C GLY A 45 15.46 1.56 -7.26
N ASN A 46 16.47 1.00 -6.59
CA ASN A 46 16.89 -0.41 -6.74
C ASN A 46 16.17 -1.34 -5.74
N PHE A 47 14.84 -1.42 -5.86
CA PHE A 47 14.03 -2.36 -5.07
C PHE A 47 13.83 -3.66 -5.84
N LYS A 48 13.92 -4.80 -5.14
CA LYS A 48 13.58 -6.11 -5.72
C LYS A 48 12.08 -6.27 -5.94
N LYS A 49 11.29 -5.64 -5.07
CA LYS A 49 9.83 -5.68 -5.11
C LYS A 49 9.28 -4.39 -4.53
N VAL A 50 8.28 -3.83 -5.21
CA VAL A 50 7.46 -2.73 -4.76
C VAL A 50 6.01 -3.20 -4.90
N SER A 51 5.21 -3.06 -3.85
CA SER A 51 3.80 -3.42 -3.90
C SER A 51 2.96 -2.48 -3.07
N TYR A 52 1.84 -2.06 -3.64
CA TYR A 52 0.81 -1.31 -2.95
C TYR A 52 -0.34 -2.26 -2.57
N ARG A 53 -0.89 -2.09 -1.38
CA ARG A 53 -2.04 -2.87 -0.92
C ARG A 53 -3.02 -2.00 -0.16
N CYS A 54 -4.24 -1.94 -0.66
CA CYS A 54 -5.37 -1.38 0.05
C CYS A 54 -5.97 -2.41 1.01
N ARG A 55 -6.05 -2.10 2.31
CA ARG A 55 -6.68 -2.97 3.33
C ARG A 55 -7.24 -2.17 4.51
N PRO A 56 -8.13 -2.75 5.33
CA PRO A 56 -8.57 -2.11 6.56
C PRO A 56 -7.39 -1.78 7.48
N LYS A 57 -7.48 -0.65 8.19
CA LYS A 57 -6.47 -0.25 9.17
C LYS A 57 -6.29 -1.37 10.20
N ASP A 58 -5.04 -1.63 10.58
CA ASP A 58 -4.63 -2.63 11.57
C ASP A 58 -4.97 -4.09 11.18
N SER A 59 -5.38 -4.34 9.93
CA SER A 59 -5.48 -5.72 9.42
C SER A 59 -4.08 -6.31 9.19
N ILE A 60 -3.90 -7.56 9.61
CA ILE A 60 -2.65 -8.31 9.46
C ILE A 60 -2.51 -8.72 7.98
N ASP A 61 -1.29 -8.70 7.42
CA ASP A 61 -1.01 -9.42 6.18
C ASP A 61 -1.22 -10.91 6.43
N VAL A 62 -2.26 -11.49 5.83
CA VAL A 62 -2.49 -12.93 5.81
C VAL A 62 -1.98 -13.50 4.49
#